data_AF-A0A1Y3QLA3-F1
#
_entry.id   AF-A0A1Y3QLA3-F1
#
_cell.length_a   1.000
_cell.length_b   1.000
_cell.length_c   1.000
_cell.angle_alpha   90.00
_cell.angle_beta   90.00
_cell.angle_gamma   90.00
#
_symmetry.space_group_name_H-M   'P 1'
#
loop_
_entity.id
_entity.type
_entity.pdbx_description
1 polymer ?
#
loop_
_entity_poly.entity_id
_entity_poly.type
_entity_poly.pdbx_seq_one_letter_code
_entity_poly.pdbx_strand_id
1 'polypeptide(L)'
;MRFRPFAAAALTLALSALAACGQQSSDGGQQMSYKDMKSMVVDILGSEEAIQAIEKAQASRGTGLKALSLMDQEQLRVTVKNVLTSPEYAKELERIMTDPKFAGEFAKAVNEQNKEIHKALIKDPSYRKDLISVLKEPEMQTMFLEATKTSEYRTQMMNAVQEAIQSPLFKLEIMKMLQSVVKEEMDPKRKQDKEAQKEKQGQEGQEGEDQEEQGQEGGENQG
;
A
#
# COMPACT_ATOMS: atom_id res chain seq x y z
N MET A 1 -21.83 -24.65 100.07
CA MET A 1 -23.06 -23.91 99.70
C MET A 1 -22.65 -22.66 98.97
N ARG A 2 -23.11 -22.28 97.78
CA ARG A 2 -24.08 -22.82 96.81
C ARG A 2 -23.60 -22.24 95.46
N PHE A 3 -23.13 -23.10 94.54
CA PHE A 3 -23.01 -22.73 93.14
C PHE A 3 -24.40 -22.32 92.68
N ARG A 4 -24.57 -21.07 92.21
CA ARG A 4 -25.86 -20.53 91.76
C ARG A 4 -26.13 -21.12 90.37
N PRO A 5 -27.07 -22.07 90.19
CA PRO A 5 -27.30 -22.70 88.89
C PRO A 5 -28.09 -21.80 87.91
N PHE A 6 -28.46 -20.59 88.33
CA PHE A 6 -29.30 -19.67 87.54
C PHE A 6 -28.56 -18.91 86.43
N ALA A 7 -27.22 -18.78 86.50
CA ALA A 7 -26.46 -18.08 85.46
C ALA A 7 -26.15 -18.96 84.24
N ALA A 8 -25.97 -20.27 84.44
CA ALA A 8 -25.73 -21.22 83.35
C ALA A 8 -27.01 -21.55 82.57
N ALA A 9 -28.17 -21.57 83.24
CA ALA A 9 -29.46 -21.87 82.61
C ALA A 9 -29.93 -20.78 81.62
N ALA A 10 -29.57 -19.51 81.84
CA ALA A 10 -29.93 -18.41 80.95
C ALA A 10 -29.12 -18.44 79.64
N LEU A 11 -27.87 -18.90 79.67
CA LEU A 11 -27.00 -18.97 78.49
C LEU A 11 -27.35 -20.17 77.59
N THR A 12 -27.80 -21.28 78.17
CA THR A 12 -28.28 -22.45 77.41
C THR A 12 -29.65 -22.21 76.76
N LEU A 13 -30.51 -21.37 77.36
CA LEU A 13 -31.82 -21.03 76.79
C LEU A 13 -31.72 -20.02 75.63
N ALA A 14 -30.71 -19.15 75.64
CA ALA A 14 -30.44 -18.21 74.54
C ALA A 14 -29.86 -18.88 73.28
N LEU A 15 -29.14 -20.01 73.44
CA LEU A 15 -28.59 -20.77 72.30
C LEU A 15 -29.64 -21.62 71.58
N SER A 16 -30.70 -22.06 72.26
CA SER A 16 -31.83 -22.77 71.64
C SER A 16 -32.77 -21.88 70.84
N ALA A 17 -32.75 -20.56 71.05
CA ALA A 17 -33.60 -19.62 70.32
C ALA A 17 -33.11 -19.32 68.89
N LEU A 18 -31.81 -19.53 68.58
CA LEU A 18 -31.27 -19.40 67.21
C LEU A 18 -31.42 -20.66 66.37
N ALA A 19 -31.70 -21.83 66.97
CA ALA A 19 -31.96 -23.08 66.24
C ALA A 19 -33.45 -23.29 65.91
N ALA A 20 -34.35 -22.39 66.36
CA ALA A 20 -35.79 -22.51 66.18
C ALA A 20 -36.36 -21.66 65.03
N CYS A 21 -35.53 -20.91 64.29
CA CYS A 21 -35.94 -20.32 63.02
C CYS A 21 -35.49 -21.23 61.87
N GLY A 22 -36.17 -22.35 61.70
CA GLY A 22 -35.82 -23.29 60.64
C GLY A 22 -36.50 -24.64 60.70
N GLN A 23 -37.82 -24.71 60.90
CA GLN A 23 -38.57 -25.85 60.36
C GLN A 23 -40.09 -25.58 60.24
N GLN A 24 -40.56 -25.45 59.00
CA GLN A 24 -41.79 -26.03 58.41
C GLN A 24 -41.93 -25.37 57.02
N SER A 25 -41.53 -26.02 55.92
CA SER A 25 -42.47 -26.86 55.19
C SER A 25 -41.74 -27.83 54.26
N SER A 26 -42.34 -29.01 54.21
CA SER A 26 -42.10 -30.15 53.34
C SER A 26 -41.92 -29.82 51.85
N ASP A 27 -41.15 -30.72 51.23
CA ASP A 27 -41.25 -31.20 49.85
C ASP A 27 -40.30 -30.59 48.82
N GLY A 28 -39.70 -31.46 48.02
CA GLY A 28 -38.91 -31.10 46.83
C GLY A 28 -37.45 -30.71 47.08
N GLY A 29 -36.55 -31.68 47.06
CA GLY A 29 -35.15 -31.41 46.79
C GLY A 29 -35.00 -30.74 45.42
N GLN A 30 -34.65 -29.47 45.41
CA GLN A 30 -34.13 -28.81 44.23
C GLN A 30 -32.85 -28.09 44.66
N GLN A 31 -31.72 -28.78 44.51
CA GLN A 31 -30.43 -28.10 44.36
C GLN A 31 -30.65 -26.98 43.34
N MET A 32 -30.58 -25.72 43.76
CA MET A 32 -30.39 -24.63 42.81
C MET A 32 -29.18 -25.03 41.97
N SER A 33 -29.42 -25.28 40.69
CA SER A 33 -28.36 -25.73 39.79
C SER A 33 -27.31 -24.63 39.75
N TYR A 34 -26.03 -25.00 39.72
CA TYR A 34 -24.95 -24.05 39.44
C TYR A 34 -25.24 -23.21 38.18
N LYS A 35 -26.01 -23.77 37.25
CA LYS A 35 -26.50 -23.09 36.05
C LYS A 35 -27.47 -21.95 36.36
N ASP A 36 -28.38 -22.12 37.32
CA ASP A 36 -29.37 -21.11 37.71
C ASP A 36 -28.72 -20.00 38.53
N MET A 37 -27.79 -20.37 39.43
CA MET A 37 -26.99 -19.40 40.18
C MET A 37 -26.04 -18.63 39.25
N LYS A 38 -25.44 -19.29 38.24
CA LYS A 38 -24.64 -18.63 37.21
C LYS A 38 -25.47 -17.67 36.37
N SER A 39 -26.68 -18.07 35.96
CA SER A 39 -27.57 -17.18 35.19
C SER A 39 -27.93 -15.96 36.01
N MET A 40 -28.29 -16.13 37.28
CA MET A 40 -28.61 -15.02 38.17
C MET A 40 -27.41 -14.08 38.39
N VAL A 41 -26.19 -14.61 38.55
CA VAL A 41 -24.98 -13.77 38.67
C VAL A 41 -24.66 -13.06 37.35
N VAL A 42 -24.86 -13.71 36.20
CA VAL A 42 -24.67 -13.08 34.89
C VAL A 42 -25.71 -11.97 34.65
N ASP A 43 -26.96 -12.18 35.08
CA ASP A 43 -28.00 -11.17 34.98
C ASP A 43 -27.75 -9.99 35.93
N ILE A 44 -27.20 -10.25 37.14
CA ILE A 44 -26.77 -9.18 38.06
C ILE A 44 -25.59 -8.41 37.48
N LEU A 45 -24.58 -9.08 36.92
CA LEU A 45 -23.41 -8.42 36.32
C LEU A 45 -23.73 -7.71 35.01
N GLY A 46 -24.74 -8.20 34.28
CA GLY A 46 -25.23 -7.63 33.03
C GLY A 46 -26.30 -6.55 33.21
N SER A 47 -26.79 -6.31 34.43
CA SER A 47 -27.78 -5.27 34.70
C SER A 47 -27.14 -3.88 34.63
N GLU A 48 -27.94 -2.88 34.21
CA GLU A 48 -27.49 -1.49 34.14
C GLU A 48 -27.02 -0.95 35.50
N GLU A 49 -27.54 -1.51 36.60
CA GLU A 49 -27.16 -1.15 37.96
C GLU A 49 -25.74 -1.59 38.29
N ALA A 50 -25.31 -2.78 37.85
CA ALA A 50 -23.94 -3.25 38.02
C ALA A 50 -22.97 -2.47 37.14
N ILE A 51 -23.36 -2.12 35.91
CA ILE A 51 -22.57 -1.26 35.03
C ILE A 51 -22.40 0.14 35.65
N GLN A 52 -23.49 0.73 36.16
CA GLN A 52 -23.42 2.01 36.87
C GLN A 52 -22.61 1.92 38.17
N ALA A 53 -22.66 0.81 38.89
CA ALA A 53 -21.84 0.61 40.09
C ALA A 53 -20.35 0.51 39.74
N ILE A 54 -20.00 -0.14 38.63
CA ILE A 54 -18.63 -0.21 38.12
C ILE A 54 -18.17 1.17 37.63
N GLU A 55 -18.99 1.91 36.90
CA GLU A 55 -18.68 3.28 36.48
C GLU A 55 -18.52 4.21 37.69
N LYS A 56 -19.39 4.11 38.70
CA LYS A 56 -19.27 4.88 39.95
C LYS A 56 -18.05 4.47 40.77
N ALA A 57 -17.67 3.19 40.75
CA ALA A 57 -16.45 2.70 41.40
C ALA A 57 -15.18 3.14 40.64
N GLN A 58 -15.22 3.22 39.32
CA GLN A 58 -14.13 3.77 38.50
C GLN A 58 -14.04 5.30 38.66
N ALA A 59 -15.16 6.00 38.73
CA ALA A 59 -15.23 7.44 38.97
C ALA A 59 -14.81 7.82 40.40
N SER A 60 -15.12 6.99 41.40
CA SER A 60 -14.66 7.19 42.79
C SER A 60 -13.18 6.84 42.96
N ARG A 61 -12.65 5.91 42.15
CA ARG A 61 -11.20 5.75 41.92
C ARG A 61 -10.67 6.79 40.92
N GLY A 62 -11.12 8.04 41.05
CA GLY A 62 -10.60 9.17 40.31
C GLY A 62 -9.08 9.21 40.47
N THR A 63 -8.37 8.96 39.37
CA THR A 63 -6.91 8.78 39.25
C THR A 63 -6.34 7.36 39.37
N GLY A 64 -6.86 6.42 38.58
CA GLY A 64 -6.18 5.12 38.34
C GLY A 64 -4.71 5.22 37.86
N LEU A 65 -4.24 6.40 37.44
CA LEU A 65 -2.84 6.67 37.10
C LEU A 65 -2.06 7.51 38.14
N LYS A 66 -2.72 8.30 39.02
CA LYS A 66 -2.01 9.12 40.04
C LYS A 66 -1.91 8.45 41.41
N ALA A 67 -2.64 7.35 41.65
CA ALA A 67 -2.56 6.57 42.88
C ALA A 67 -1.56 5.39 42.81
N LEU A 68 -0.84 5.22 41.70
CA LEU A 68 0.13 4.14 41.51
C LEU A 68 1.45 4.48 42.22
N SER A 69 1.96 3.53 43.02
CA SER A 69 3.30 3.63 43.62
C SER A 69 4.36 3.72 42.52
N LEU A 70 5.55 4.26 42.82
CA LEU A 70 6.67 4.31 41.87
C LEU A 70 7.02 2.91 41.32
N MET A 71 6.85 1.86 42.14
CA MET A 71 7.03 0.47 41.74
C MET A 71 5.98 0.01 40.73
N ASP A 72 4.72 0.43 40.88
CA ASP A 72 3.65 0.08 39.96
C ASP A 72 3.82 0.80 38.61
N GLN A 73 4.37 2.02 38.61
CA GLN A 73 4.70 2.73 37.38
C GLN A 73 5.83 2.03 36.60
N GLU A 74 6.83 1.50 37.29
CA GLU A 74 7.92 0.75 36.65
C GLU A 74 7.40 -0.58 36.08
N GLN A 75 6.59 -1.31 36.83
CA GLN A 75 5.96 -2.54 36.35
C GLN A 75 5.00 -2.27 35.17
N LEU A 76 4.26 -1.16 35.20
CA LEU A 76 3.40 -0.74 34.08
C LEU A 76 4.23 -0.39 32.84
N ARG A 77 5.35 0.34 32.98
CA ARG A 77 6.26 0.64 31.87
C ARG A 77 6.85 -0.63 31.25
N VAL A 78 7.28 -1.58 32.08
CA VAL A 78 7.82 -2.87 31.61
C VAL A 78 6.73 -3.66 30.89
N THR A 79 5.51 -3.68 31.42
CA THR A 79 4.38 -4.38 30.79
C THR A 79 4.03 -3.74 29.44
N VAL A 80 3.91 -2.42 29.37
CA VAL A 80 3.64 -1.70 28.12
C VAL A 80 4.77 -1.92 27.12
N LYS A 81 6.03 -1.84 27.54
CA LYS A 81 7.18 -2.15 26.68
C LYS A 81 7.07 -3.57 26.13
N ASN A 82 6.84 -4.56 27.00
CA ASN A 82 6.75 -5.96 26.59
C ASN A 82 5.61 -6.21 25.62
N VAL A 83 4.45 -5.56 25.82
CA VAL A 83 3.33 -5.63 24.88
C VAL A 83 3.69 -4.97 23.56
N LEU A 84 4.26 -3.76 23.55
CA LEU A 84 4.60 -3.05 22.32
C LEU A 84 5.74 -3.72 21.53
N THR A 85 6.64 -4.43 22.21
CA THR A 85 7.76 -5.14 21.57
C THR A 85 7.48 -6.62 21.33
N SER A 86 6.27 -7.11 21.64
CA SER A 86 5.96 -8.52 21.40
C SER A 86 5.74 -8.77 19.90
N PRO A 87 6.14 -9.95 19.39
CA PRO A 87 5.90 -10.31 17.99
C PRO A 87 4.41 -10.42 17.66
N GLU A 88 3.55 -10.66 18.66
CA GLU A 88 2.10 -10.67 18.51
C GLU A 88 1.53 -9.27 18.24
N TYR A 89 2.12 -8.23 18.85
CA TYR A 89 1.68 -6.86 18.67
C TYR A 89 2.01 -6.30 17.28
N ALA A 90 3.03 -6.82 16.59
CA ALA A 90 3.29 -6.44 15.20
C ALA A 90 2.07 -6.68 14.28
N LYS A 91 1.40 -7.83 14.45
CA LYS A 91 0.18 -8.16 13.67
C LYS A 91 -1.00 -7.26 14.03
N GLU A 92 -1.14 -6.93 15.31
CA GLU A 92 -2.19 -6.00 15.74
C GLU A 92 -1.90 -4.58 15.27
N LEU A 93 -0.63 -4.16 15.27
CA LEU A 93 -0.20 -2.87 14.74
C LEU A 93 -0.45 -2.76 13.24
N GLU A 94 -0.20 -3.82 12.46
CA GLU A 94 -0.57 -3.88 11.04
C GLU A 94 -2.09 -3.68 10.87
N ARG A 95 -2.90 -4.38 11.67
CA ARG A 95 -4.37 -4.23 11.65
C ARG A 95 -4.80 -2.80 11.96
N ILE A 96 -4.19 -2.17 12.96
CA ILE A 96 -4.45 -0.78 13.35
C ILE A 96 -4.02 0.20 12.25
N MET A 97 -2.87 -0.02 11.61
CA MET A 97 -2.36 0.80 10.51
C MET A 97 -3.23 0.72 9.26
N THR A 98 -3.98 -0.36 9.06
CA THR A 98 -4.95 -0.48 7.95
C THR A 98 -6.28 0.23 8.21
N ASP A 99 -6.57 0.66 9.45
CA ASP A 99 -7.78 1.43 9.75
C ASP A 99 -7.62 2.87 9.18
N PRO A 100 -8.48 3.32 8.26
CA PRO A 100 -8.36 4.65 7.64
C PRO A 100 -8.44 5.81 8.64
N LYS A 101 -9.13 5.64 9.79
CA LYS A 101 -9.18 6.69 10.82
C LYS A 101 -7.82 6.87 11.47
N PHE A 102 -7.24 5.77 11.94
CA PHE A 102 -5.92 5.77 12.54
C PHE A 102 -4.84 6.16 11.52
N ALA A 103 -4.85 5.58 10.33
CA ALA A 103 -3.91 5.91 9.26
C ALA A 103 -3.98 7.39 8.88
N GLY A 104 -5.17 7.98 8.84
CA GLY A 104 -5.36 9.41 8.54
C GLY A 104 -4.79 10.34 9.63
N GLU A 105 -5.03 10.03 10.90
CA GLU A 105 -4.46 10.80 12.02
C GLU A 105 -2.95 10.61 12.14
N PHE A 106 -2.48 9.38 11.99
CA PHE A 106 -1.05 9.04 11.97
C PHE A 106 -0.33 9.77 10.83
N ALA A 107 -0.87 9.68 9.61
CA ALA A 107 -0.31 10.38 8.44
C ALA A 107 -0.23 11.88 8.67
N LYS A 108 -1.24 12.51 9.30
CA LYS A 108 -1.21 13.93 9.66
C LYS A 108 -0.11 14.24 10.67
N ALA A 109 0.03 13.41 11.71
CA ALA A 109 1.01 13.61 12.77
C ALA A 109 2.46 13.49 12.26
N VAL A 110 2.72 12.60 11.30
CA VAL A 110 4.07 12.36 10.76
C VAL A 110 4.37 13.13 9.47
N ASN A 111 3.40 13.84 8.90
CA ASN A 111 3.52 14.46 7.57
C ASN A 111 4.70 15.43 7.47
N GLU A 112 4.91 16.23 8.51
CA GLU A 112 5.97 17.25 8.54
C GLU A 112 7.35 16.59 8.51
N GLN A 113 7.59 15.62 9.39
CA GLN A 113 8.83 14.86 9.44
C GLN A 113 9.02 14.02 8.17
N ASN A 114 7.94 13.46 7.62
CA ASN A 114 8.01 12.68 6.38
C ASN A 114 8.45 13.56 5.19
N LYS A 115 7.99 14.82 5.11
CA LYS A 115 8.47 15.78 4.10
C LYS A 115 9.96 16.10 4.28
N GLU A 116 10.42 16.25 5.52
CA GLU A 116 11.84 16.47 5.80
C GLU A 116 12.69 15.27 5.39
N ILE A 117 12.24 14.05 5.71
CA ILE A 117 12.88 12.80 5.29
C ILE A 117 12.97 12.75 3.77
N HIS A 118 11.88 12.97 3.04
CA HIS A 118 11.92 12.97 1.57
C HIS A 118 12.87 14.02 1.00
N LYS A 119 12.91 15.23 1.57
CA LYS A 119 13.87 16.28 1.16
C LYS A 119 15.32 15.88 1.45
N ALA A 120 15.57 15.19 2.56
CA ALA A 120 16.88 14.69 2.92
C ALA A 120 17.31 13.53 2.01
N LEU A 121 16.42 12.59 1.74
CA LEU A 121 16.65 11.45 0.83
C LEU A 121 17.00 11.92 -0.58
N ILE A 122 16.31 12.91 -1.14
CA ILE A 122 16.66 13.47 -2.47
C ILE A 122 18.09 14.07 -2.48
N LYS A 123 18.62 14.47 -1.33
CA LYS A 123 20.00 14.97 -1.22
C LYS A 123 21.04 13.84 -1.09
N ASP A 124 20.61 12.64 -0.73
CA ASP A 124 21.48 11.50 -0.53
C ASP A 124 21.95 10.89 -1.87
N PRO A 125 23.26 10.58 -2.03
CA PRO A 125 23.77 9.98 -3.26
C PRO A 125 23.21 8.60 -3.60
N SER A 126 22.93 7.75 -2.60
CA SER A 126 22.38 6.41 -2.82
C SER A 126 20.95 6.50 -3.33
N TYR A 127 20.11 7.29 -2.66
CA TYR A 127 18.73 7.48 -3.08
C TYR A 127 18.62 8.14 -4.47
N ARG A 128 19.51 9.08 -4.80
CA ARG A 128 19.58 9.64 -6.16
C ARG A 128 19.91 8.58 -7.21
N LYS A 129 20.80 7.64 -6.91
CA LYS A 129 21.14 6.54 -7.83
C LYS A 129 19.94 5.65 -8.10
N ASP A 130 19.17 5.36 -7.06
CA ASP A 130 17.95 4.56 -7.19
C ASP A 130 16.87 5.33 -7.98
N LEU A 131 16.68 6.63 -7.70
CA LEU A 131 15.80 7.49 -8.49
C LEU A 131 16.19 7.57 -9.97
N ILE A 132 17.49 7.67 -10.28
CA ILE A 132 17.97 7.66 -11.67
C ILE A 132 17.67 6.32 -12.34
N SER A 133 17.74 5.21 -11.59
CA SER A 133 17.39 3.89 -12.11
C SER A 133 15.92 3.82 -12.49
N VAL A 134 15.03 4.35 -11.63
CA VAL A 134 13.59 4.47 -11.91
C VAL A 134 13.33 5.36 -13.13
N LEU A 135 14.02 6.51 -13.24
CA LEU A 135 13.89 7.41 -14.40
C LEU A 135 14.36 6.78 -15.73
N LYS A 136 15.19 5.75 -15.67
CA LYS A 136 15.67 5.01 -16.85
C LYS A 136 14.76 3.84 -17.24
N GLU A 137 13.69 3.58 -16.48
CA GLU A 137 12.75 2.53 -16.84
C GLU A 137 12.07 2.83 -18.20
N PRO A 138 11.71 1.80 -18.99
CA PRO A 138 11.15 1.98 -20.33
C PRO A 138 9.89 2.86 -20.39
N GLU A 139 9.06 2.83 -19.33
CA GLU A 139 7.86 3.66 -19.21
C GLU A 139 8.24 5.15 -19.13
N MET A 140 9.20 5.49 -18.27
CA MET A 140 9.70 6.86 -18.15
C MET A 140 10.38 7.34 -19.43
N GLN A 141 11.15 6.46 -20.10
CA GLN A 141 11.74 6.79 -21.40
C GLN A 141 10.67 7.10 -22.46
N THR A 142 9.57 6.34 -22.48
CA THR A 142 8.45 6.57 -23.39
C THR A 142 7.81 7.93 -23.12
N MET A 143 7.55 8.26 -21.85
CA MET A 143 7.04 9.57 -21.45
C MET A 143 7.98 10.71 -21.89
N PHE A 144 9.30 10.54 -21.72
CA PHE A 144 10.29 11.52 -22.20
C PHE A 144 10.26 11.66 -23.74
N LEU A 145 10.16 10.55 -24.48
CA LEU A 145 10.06 10.59 -25.94
C LEU A 145 8.77 11.27 -26.40
N GLU A 146 7.65 11.04 -25.73
CA GLU A 146 6.40 11.75 -26.02
C GLU A 146 6.53 13.26 -25.76
N ALA A 147 7.22 13.66 -24.69
CA ALA A 147 7.52 15.06 -24.42
C ALA A 147 8.33 15.70 -25.56
N THR A 148 9.26 14.97 -26.18
CA THR A 148 10.00 15.50 -27.35
C THR A 148 9.14 15.67 -28.61
N LYS A 149 7.97 15.02 -28.67
CA LYS A 149 7.06 15.16 -29.82
C LYS A 149 6.14 16.36 -29.71
N THR A 150 6.08 17.02 -28.54
CA THR A 150 5.27 18.23 -28.30
C THR A 150 5.64 19.37 -29.25
N SER A 151 4.68 20.25 -29.55
CA SER A 151 4.89 21.41 -30.42
C SER A 151 6.00 22.31 -29.90
N GLU A 152 6.05 22.53 -28.59
CA GLU A 152 7.01 23.42 -27.93
C GLU A 152 8.44 22.88 -28.11
N TYR A 153 8.64 21.58 -27.89
CA TYR A 153 9.94 20.95 -28.11
C TYR A 153 10.32 20.96 -29.59
N ARG A 154 9.38 20.70 -30.52
CA ARG A 154 9.65 20.78 -31.96
C ARG A 154 10.04 22.19 -32.41
N THR A 155 9.39 23.23 -31.90
CA THR A 155 9.75 24.63 -32.21
C THR A 155 11.15 24.95 -31.70
N GLN A 156 11.48 24.57 -30.47
CA GLN A 156 12.84 24.75 -29.94
C GLN A 156 13.88 23.97 -30.76
N MET A 157 13.57 22.73 -31.13
CA MET A 157 14.43 21.92 -31.98
C MET A 157 14.62 22.54 -33.36
N MET A 158 13.56 23.07 -33.99
CA MET A 158 13.66 23.78 -35.27
C MET A 158 14.54 25.03 -35.16
N ASN A 159 14.43 25.80 -34.08
CA ASN A 159 15.29 26.95 -33.86
C ASN A 159 16.76 26.53 -33.68
N ALA A 160 17.03 25.49 -32.88
CA ALA A 160 18.37 24.95 -32.71
C ALA A 160 18.96 24.44 -34.03
N VAL A 161 18.15 23.78 -34.88
CA VAL A 161 18.57 23.34 -36.21
C VAL A 161 18.85 24.54 -37.13
N GLN A 162 18.03 25.59 -37.09
CA GLN A 162 18.26 26.82 -37.86
C GLN A 162 19.57 27.49 -37.44
N GLU A 163 19.85 27.60 -36.14
CA GLU A 163 21.10 28.12 -35.61
C GLU A 163 22.29 27.25 -36.03
N ALA A 164 22.15 25.93 -35.98
CA ALA A 164 23.18 24.99 -36.41
C ALA A 164 23.49 25.14 -37.91
N ILE A 165 22.49 25.28 -38.77
CA ILE A 165 22.70 25.52 -40.22
C ILE A 165 23.35 26.88 -40.49
N GLN A 166 23.09 27.87 -39.64
CA GLN A 166 23.73 29.19 -39.76
C GLN A 166 25.20 29.17 -39.35
N SER A 167 25.64 28.16 -38.58
CA SER A 167 27.03 27.97 -38.17
C SER A 167 27.98 27.89 -39.37
N PRO A 168 29.08 28.67 -39.39
CA PRO A 168 30.08 28.62 -40.45
C PRO A 168 30.63 27.21 -40.70
N LEU A 169 30.82 26.42 -39.65
CA LEU A 169 31.30 25.04 -39.76
C LEU A 169 30.30 24.15 -40.53
N PHE A 170 29.00 24.30 -40.22
CA PHE A 170 27.96 23.52 -40.88
C PHE A 170 27.78 23.96 -42.34
N LYS A 171 27.83 25.26 -42.62
CA LYS A 171 27.80 25.79 -44.00
C LYS A 171 28.96 25.28 -44.85
N LEU A 172 30.17 25.24 -44.31
CA LEU A 172 31.33 24.69 -45.02
C LEU A 172 31.14 23.21 -45.35
N GLU A 173 30.56 22.44 -44.42
CA GLU A 173 30.31 21.02 -44.65
C GLU A 173 29.21 20.78 -45.69
N ILE A 174 28.12 21.57 -45.66
CA ILE A 174 27.11 21.58 -46.72
C ILE A 174 27.76 21.94 -48.06
N MET A 175 28.61 22.96 -48.12
CA MET A 175 29.28 23.37 -49.35
C MET A 175 30.21 22.28 -49.89
N LYS A 176 30.96 21.59 -49.03
CA LYS A 176 31.79 20.45 -49.44
C LYS A 176 30.94 19.30 -49.98
N MET A 177 29.81 18.98 -49.35
CA MET A 177 28.89 17.94 -49.80
C MET A 177 28.25 18.31 -51.16
N LEU A 178 27.87 19.59 -51.35
CA LEU A 178 27.38 20.06 -52.65
C LEU A 178 28.47 19.96 -53.71
N GLN A 179 29.72 20.30 -53.38
CA GLN A 179 30.85 20.16 -54.30
C GLN A 179 31.14 18.69 -54.63
N SER A 180 31.00 17.76 -53.69
CA SER A 180 31.19 16.33 -53.97
C SER A 180 30.08 15.79 -54.87
N VAL A 181 28.81 16.13 -54.60
CA VAL A 181 27.68 15.74 -55.46
C VAL A 181 27.83 16.29 -56.86
N VAL A 182 28.20 17.58 -57.00
CA VAL A 182 28.44 18.19 -58.31
C VAL A 182 29.62 17.52 -59.02
N LYS A 183 30.72 17.21 -58.33
CA LYS A 183 31.84 16.47 -58.93
C LYS A 183 31.43 15.06 -59.36
N GLU A 184 30.62 14.36 -58.57
CA GLU A 184 30.11 13.03 -58.91
C GLU A 184 29.15 13.05 -60.11
N GLU A 185 28.30 14.08 -60.22
CA GLU A 185 27.37 14.25 -61.35
C GLU A 185 28.03 14.87 -62.60
N MET A 186 29.18 15.55 -62.44
CA MET A 186 29.99 16.07 -63.55
C MET A 186 31.08 15.11 -64.01
N ASP A 187 31.32 13.99 -63.31
CA ASP A 187 32.26 12.96 -63.76
C ASP A 187 31.66 12.21 -64.97
N PRO A 188 32.23 12.38 -66.18
CA PRO A 188 31.71 11.74 -67.39
C PRO A 188 31.70 10.21 -67.31
N LYS A 189 32.53 9.63 -66.43
CA LYS A 189 32.66 8.17 -66.29
C LYS A 189 31.44 7.51 -65.62
N ARG A 190 30.68 8.23 -64.77
CA ARG A 190 29.45 7.69 -64.15
C ARG A 190 28.17 7.97 -64.92
N LYS A 191 28.16 8.95 -65.84
CA LYS A 191 27.02 9.15 -66.76
C LYS A 191 26.90 7.98 -67.74
N GLN A 192 28.02 7.45 -68.22
CA GLN A 192 28.03 6.21 -69.01
C GLN A 192 27.57 4.98 -68.20
N ASP A 193 27.92 4.87 -66.92
CA ASP A 193 27.45 3.75 -66.08
C ASP A 193 25.93 3.83 -65.78
N LYS A 194 25.36 5.02 -65.54
CA LYS A 194 23.91 5.20 -65.32
C LYS A 194 23.09 5.03 -66.61
N GLU A 195 23.63 5.38 -67.78
CA GLU A 195 22.99 5.12 -69.09
C GLU A 195 23.10 3.63 -69.47
N ALA A 196 24.23 2.98 -69.24
CA ALA A 196 24.41 1.53 -69.46
C ALA A 196 23.54 0.65 -68.53
N GLN A 197 23.20 1.15 -67.32
CA GLN A 197 22.33 0.43 -66.40
C GLN A 197 20.83 0.61 -66.70
N LYS A 198 20.44 1.70 -67.39
CA LYS A 198 19.07 1.87 -67.91
C LYS A 198 18.82 1.08 -69.19
N GLU A 199 19.82 0.88 -70.05
CA GLU A 199 19.67 0.01 -71.23
C GLU A 199 19.63 -1.48 -70.87
N LYS A 200 20.21 -1.92 -69.75
CA LYS A 200 20.09 -3.31 -69.28
C LYS A 200 18.77 -3.68 -68.60
N GLN A 201 17.95 -2.71 -68.17
CA GLN A 201 16.62 -2.99 -67.62
C GLN A 201 15.48 -2.91 -68.65
N GLY A 202 15.77 -2.44 -69.87
CA GLY A 202 14.82 -2.41 -70.98
C GLY A 202 14.81 -3.66 -71.87
N GLN A 203 15.72 -4.61 -71.65
CA GLN A 203 15.93 -5.77 -72.53
C GLN A 203 15.61 -7.13 -71.85
N GLU A 204 15.01 -7.12 -70.66
CA GLU A 204 14.47 -8.34 -69.99
C GLU A 204 12.91 -8.36 -69.97
N GLY A 205 12.26 -7.54 -70.80
CA GLY A 205 10.79 -7.43 -70.84
C GLY A 205 10.12 -7.98 -72.11
N GLN A 206 10.88 -8.60 -73.03
CA GLN A 206 10.34 -8.99 -74.34
C GLN A 206 10.85 -10.35 -74.82
N GLU A 207 10.83 -11.36 -73.94
CA GLU A 207 10.82 -12.78 -74.33
C GLU A 207 9.93 -13.53 -73.33
N GLY A 208 8.64 -13.64 -73.66
CA GLY A 208 7.66 -14.29 -72.78
C GLY A 208 6.23 -14.30 -73.31
N GLU A 209 6.03 -14.26 -74.63
CA GLU A 209 4.75 -14.59 -75.28
C GLU A 209 5.07 -15.49 -76.47
N ASP A 210 4.98 -16.81 -76.24
CA ASP A 210 4.43 -17.81 -77.18
C ASP A 210 4.80 -19.22 -76.72
N GLN A 211 3.97 -19.80 -75.85
CA GLN A 211 3.50 -21.19 -75.91
C GLN A 211 2.78 -21.54 -74.62
N GLU A 212 1.45 -21.58 -74.68
CA GLU A 212 0.65 -22.73 -74.22
C GLU A 212 -0.83 -22.46 -74.52
N GLU A 213 -1.25 -22.86 -75.72
CA GLU A 213 -2.64 -23.10 -76.04
C GLU A 213 -2.83 -24.62 -76.16
N GLN A 214 -3.46 -25.23 -75.16
CA GLN A 214 -4.49 -26.27 -75.27
C GLN A 214 -4.66 -27.02 -73.94
N GLY A 215 -5.89 -27.03 -73.42
CA GLY A 215 -6.31 -28.11 -72.52
C GLY A 215 -7.33 -27.80 -71.44
N GLN A 216 -8.56 -27.46 -71.87
CA GLN A 216 -9.76 -28.18 -71.44
C GLN A 216 -10.47 -27.83 -70.10
N GLU A 217 -11.70 -27.34 -70.29
CA GLU A 217 -12.96 -27.59 -69.54
C GLU A 217 -13.08 -27.30 -68.04
N GLY A 218 -14.03 -26.40 -67.73
CA GLY A 218 -15.23 -26.86 -67.00
C GLY A 218 -15.64 -26.05 -65.77
N GLY A 219 -16.83 -25.44 -65.87
CA GLY A 219 -17.76 -25.24 -64.74
C GLY A 219 -17.59 -23.95 -63.94
N GLU A 220 -18.40 -22.93 -64.18
CA GLU A 220 -19.73 -22.73 -63.57
C GLU A 220 -19.73 -22.09 -62.16
N ASN A 221 -20.24 -20.86 -62.16
CA ASN A 221 -21.31 -20.35 -61.27
C ASN A 221 -20.96 -19.51 -60.03
N GLN A 222 -21.36 -18.23 -60.17
CA GLN A 222 -22.07 -17.35 -59.21
C GLN A 222 -21.76 -17.44 -57.70
N GLY A 223 -21.39 -16.28 -57.19
CA GLY A 223 -21.53 -15.83 -55.81
C GLY A 223 -21.25 -14.34 -55.74
#